data_AF-A0A8R1DIX4-F1
#
_entry.id   AF-A0A8R1DIX4-F1
#
_cell.length_a   1.000
_cell.length_b   1.000
_cell.length_c   1.000
_cell.angle_alpha   90.00
_cell.angle_beta   90.00
_cell.angle_gamma   90.00
#
_symmetry.space_group_name_H-M   'P 1'
#
loop_
_entity.id
_entity.type
_entity.pdbx_description
1 polymer ?
#
loop_
_entity_poly.entity_id
_entity_poly.type
_entity_poly.pdbx_seq_one_letter_code
_entity_poly.pdbx_strand_id
1 'polypeptide(L)'
;MNSHLFHLIVLLSSSLLLVLADYCGSDQIAYGMEVHHSGVIRLLCSKPNCFDKNYSECPERAESTGGCVEANQWIGGFETNIEGELTTMCCEFENLYKFAKVRYSDVRIRRGEFFEGEEKENDDGDVIKFDAIKDIRMHKDSEGQRYYNLTILSFDCEAIPDVKPAWYQKSQWPYFQYAKI
;
A
#
# COMPACT_ATOMS: atom_id res chain seq x y z
N MET A 1 6.24 33.99 32.13
CA MET A 1 5.73 33.18 31.00
C MET A 1 4.30 33.65 30.75
N ASN A 2 4.01 34.24 29.57
CA ASN A 2 2.74 34.93 29.33
C ASN A 2 1.57 33.94 29.28
N SER A 3 0.47 34.27 29.97
CA SER A 3 -0.78 33.47 29.99
C SER A 3 -1.30 33.15 28.58
N HIS A 4 -1.15 34.08 27.64
CA HIS A 4 -1.47 33.87 26.23
C HIS A 4 -0.61 32.82 25.53
N LEU A 5 0.68 32.71 25.90
CA LEU A 5 1.58 31.69 25.37
C LEU A 5 1.18 30.30 25.89
N PHE A 6 0.74 30.22 27.15
CA PHE A 6 0.26 28.98 27.76
C PHE A 6 -1.04 28.49 27.12
N HIS A 7 -1.99 29.39 26.86
CA HIS A 7 -3.24 29.04 26.15
C HIS A 7 -2.99 28.61 24.70
N LEU A 8 -2.05 29.25 23.99
CA LEU A 8 -1.65 28.85 22.63
C LEU A 8 -1.01 27.46 22.60
N ILE A 9 -0.15 27.14 23.57
CA ILE A 9 0.48 25.81 23.68
C ILE A 9 -0.56 24.74 24.01
N VAL A 10 -1.50 25.01 24.91
CA VAL A 10 -2.60 24.08 25.23
C VAL A 10 -3.51 23.87 24.01
N LEU A 11 -3.86 24.94 23.28
CA LEU A 11 -4.63 24.84 22.04
C LEU A 11 -3.90 24.04 20.94
N LEU A 12 -2.61 24.32 20.71
CA LEU A 12 -1.77 23.56 19.75
C LEU A 12 -1.64 22.08 20.13
N SER A 13 -1.55 21.78 21.42
CA SER A 13 -1.50 20.39 21.92
C SER A 13 -2.85 19.67 21.79
N SER A 14 -3.97 20.41 21.87
CA SER A 14 -5.32 19.85 21.71
C SER A 14 -5.72 19.64 20.25
N SER A 15 -5.08 20.35 19.31
CA SER A 15 -5.29 20.21 17.87
C SER A 15 -4.41 19.15 17.22
N LEU A 16 -3.65 18.38 18.00
CA LEU A 16 -2.97 17.19 17.50
C LEU A 16 -4.03 16.09 17.28
N LEU A 17 -4.78 16.22 16.19
CA LEU A 17 -5.70 15.21 15.69
C LEU A 17 -4.88 13.94 15.45
N LEU A 18 -5.15 12.88 16.20
CA LEU A 18 -4.52 11.58 16.05
C LEU A 18 -5.03 10.93 14.76
N VAL A 19 -4.45 11.29 13.62
CA VAL A 19 -4.60 10.53 12.38
C VAL A 19 -3.74 9.28 12.51
N LEU A 20 -4.36 8.10 12.44
CA LEU A 20 -3.61 6.85 12.32
C LEU A 20 -3.44 6.55 10.84
N ALA A 21 -2.19 6.45 10.41
CA ALA A 21 -1.82 6.18 9.04
C ALA A 21 -0.71 5.13 8.99
N ASP A 22 -0.68 4.37 7.91
CA ASP A 22 0.35 3.36 7.66
C ASP A 22 0.60 3.27 6.15
N TYR A 23 1.86 3.32 5.75
CA TYR A 23 2.26 3.34 4.34
C TYR A 23 3.51 2.47 4.16
N CYS A 24 3.59 1.79 3.03
CA CYS A 24 4.76 1.00 2.65
C CYS A 24 5.90 1.85 2.07
N GLY A 25 5.69 3.16 1.91
CA GLY A 25 6.65 4.05 1.27
C GLY A 25 6.69 3.88 -0.26
N SER A 26 7.78 4.32 -0.89
CA SER A 26 7.91 4.34 -2.35
C SER A 26 8.56 3.09 -2.95
N ASP A 27 9.11 2.20 -2.11
CA ASP A 27 9.93 1.07 -2.56
C ASP A 27 9.53 -0.27 -1.94
N GLN A 28 8.36 -0.34 -1.29
CA GLN A 28 7.79 -1.58 -0.77
C GLN A 28 6.32 -1.70 -1.19
N ILE A 29 5.83 -2.94 -1.26
CA ILE A 29 4.44 -3.27 -1.57
C ILE A 29 3.77 -3.86 -0.34
N ALA A 30 2.53 -3.44 -0.07
CA ALA A 30 1.69 -4.05 0.95
C ALA A 30 1.31 -5.47 0.52
N TYR A 31 1.80 -6.49 1.23
CA TYR A 31 1.51 -7.90 0.95
C TYR A 31 0.58 -8.53 1.99
N GLY A 32 0.42 -7.88 3.14
CA GLY A 32 -0.46 -8.32 4.21
C GLY A 32 -1.03 -7.17 5.03
N MET A 33 -1.99 -7.49 5.89
CA MET A 33 -2.60 -6.54 6.81
C MET A 33 -3.01 -7.25 8.09
N GLU A 34 -2.76 -6.62 9.23
CA GLU A 34 -3.27 -7.05 10.52
C GLU A 34 -4.30 -6.06 11.08
N VAL A 35 -5.27 -6.59 11.81
CA VAL A 35 -6.16 -5.81 12.65
C VAL A 35 -5.90 -6.24 14.09
N HIS A 36 -5.12 -5.47 14.84
CA HIS A 36 -4.81 -5.77 16.23
C HIS A 36 -6.09 -5.89 17.08
N HIS A 37 -6.02 -6.56 18.23
CA HIS A 37 -7.15 -6.69 19.17
C HIS A 37 -7.76 -5.34 19.59
N SER A 38 -6.97 -4.27 19.64
CA SER A 38 -7.45 -2.91 19.92
C SER A 38 -8.25 -2.29 18.76
N GLY A 39 -8.20 -2.88 17.56
CA GLY A 39 -8.77 -2.33 16.32
C GLY A 39 -7.82 -1.43 15.54
N VAL A 40 -6.56 -1.27 15.99
CA VAL A 40 -5.52 -0.62 15.20
C VAL A 40 -5.17 -1.53 14.02
N ILE A 41 -5.12 -0.96 12.82
CA ILE A 41 -4.75 -1.66 11.60
C ILE A 41 -3.31 -1.33 11.21
N ARG A 42 -2.60 -2.30 10.62
CA ARG A 42 -1.25 -2.15 10.09
C ARG A 42 -1.07 -2.93 8.80
N LEU A 43 -0.27 -2.39 7.88
CA LEU A 43 0.20 -3.08 6.69
C LEU A 43 1.45 -3.90 7.01
N LEU A 44 1.56 -5.04 6.36
CA LEU A 44 2.79 -5.79 6.23
C LEU A 44 3.37 -5.44 4.86
N CYS A 45 4.57 -4.88 4.84
CA CYS A 45 5.22 -4.38 3.64
C CYS A 45 6.49 -5.19 3.35
N SER A 46 6.70 -5.56 2.08
CA SER A 46 7.91 -6.24 1.62
C SER A 46 8.39 -5.62 0.31
N LYS A 47 9.66 -5.83 -0.01
CA LYS A 47 10.32 -5.34 -1.22
C LYS A 47 10.77 -6.55 -2.06
N PRO A 48 9.88 -7.14 -2.87
CA PRO A 48 10.26 -8.26 -3.70
C PRO A 48 11.20 -7.79 -4.82
N ASN A 49 12.19 -8.59 -5.19
CA ASN A 49 13.21 -8.21 -6.19
C ASN A 49 12.62 -7.84 -7.58
N CYS A 50 11.42 -8.33 -7.91
CA CYS A 50 10.70 -7.94 -9.14
C CYS A 50 10.09 -6.53 -9.09
N PHE A 51 9.90 -5.97 -7.90
CA PHE A 51 9.45 -4.60 -7.72
C PHE A 51 10.60 -3.59 -7.82
N ASP A 52 11.82 -3.96 -7.43
CA ASP A 52 13.02 -3.10 -7.53
C ASP A 52 13.25 -2.53 -8.94
N LYS A 53 12.85 -3.30 -9.95
CA LYS A 53 13.03 -2.96 -11.36
C LYS A 53 11.89 -2.09 -11.90
N ASN A 54 10.77 -1.95 -11.19
CA ASN A 54 9.61 -1.20 -11.62
C ASN A 54 9.40 0.06 -10.79
N TYR A 55 8.82 1.07 -11.43
CA TYR A 55 8.43 2.29 -10.73
C TYR A 55 6.93 2.27 -10.53
N SER A 56 6.50 2.54 -9.30
CA SER A 56 5.12 2.86 -9.01
C SER A 56 4.98 4.35 -8.75
N GLU A 57 3.92 4.94 -9.26
CA GLU A 57 3.55 6.31 -8.94
C GLU A 57 2.52 6.28 -7.82
N CYS A 58 2.91 6.74 -6.63
CA CYS A 58 2.03 6.85 -5.48
C CYS A 58 1.71 8.33 -5.23
N PRO A 59 0.47 8.69 -4.89
CA PRO A 59 0.17 10.04 -4.41
C PRO A 59 0.88 10.30 -3.08
N GLU A 60 1.03 11.58 -2.73
CA GLU A 60 1.73 12.00 -1.50
C GLU A 60 1.00 11.58 -0.21
N ARG A 61 -0.32 11.37 -0.30
CA ARG A 61 -1.22 11.05 0.83
C ARG A 61 -2.38 10.18 0.37
N ALA A 62 -3.12 9.62 1.32
CA ALA A 62 -4.32 8.85 1.01
C ALA A 62 -5.43 9.79 0.52
N GLU A 63 -6.01 9.49 -0.65
CA GLU A 63 -7.05 10.33 -1.27
C GLU A 63 -8.32 9.55 -1.61
N SER A 64 -8.25 8.23 -1.74
CA SER A 64 -9.39 7.42 -2.16
C SER A 64 -10.22 6.91 -0.98
N THR A 65 -11.46 7.39 -0.86
CA THR A 65 -12.44 6.89 0.12
C THR A 65 -13.14 5.61 -0.31
N GLY A 66 -13.04 5.24 -1.60
CA GLY A 66 -13.70 4.07 -2.19
C GLY A 66 -12.81 2.85 -2.35
N GLY A 67 -11.56 2.93 -1.90
CA GLY A 67 -10.54 1.92 -2.19
C GLY A 67 -9.85 2.13 -3.55
N CYS A 68 -8.98 1.21 -3.93
CA CYS A 68 -8.22 1.26 -5.19
C CYS A 68 -8.94 0.46 -6.27
N VAL A 69 -9.77 1.15 -7.05
CA VAL A 69 -10.70 0.53 -8.01
C VAL A 69 -10.05 0.26 -9.37
N GLU A 70 -9.09 1.09 -9.78
CA GLU A 70 -8.53 0.98 -11.14
C GLU A 70 -7.68 -0.29 -11.31
N ALA A 71 -7.69 -0.84 -12.52
CA ALA A 71 -7.01 -2.10 -12.82
C ALA A 71 -5.48 -2.02 -12.71
N ASN A 72 -4.92 -0.81 -12.81
CA ASN A 72 -3.49 -0.52 -12.71
C ASN A 72 -3.05 -0.07 -11.30
N GLN A 73 -3.95 -0.10 -10.32
CA GLN A 73 -3.68 0.36 -8.96
C GLN A 73 -3.48 -0.78 -7.96
N TRP A 74 -2.76 -0.52 -6.87
CA TRP A 74 -2.77 -1.33 -5.64
C TRP A 74 -2.65 -0.42 -4.40
N ILE A 75 -2.74 -1.01 -3.21
CA ILE A 75 -2.66 -0.27 -1.94
C ILE A 75 -1.21 0.00 -1.58
N GLY A 76 -0.82 1.27 -1.56
CA GLY A 76 0.47 1.71 -1.00
C GLY A 76 0.40 2.09 0.47
N GLY A 77 -0.80 2.35 0.98
CA GLY A 77 -1.01 2.86 2.33
C GLY A 77 -2.47 3.24 2.60
N PHE A 78 -2.72 3.72 3.82
CA PHE A 78 -4.03 4.23 4.22
C PHE A 78 -3.92 5.28 5.33
N GLU A 79 -5.00 6.01 5.51
CA GLU A 79 -5.25 6.92 6.63
C GLU A 79 -6.62 6.60 7.24
N THR A 80 -6.73 6.77 8.55
CA THR A 80 -8.02 6.75 9.23
C THR A 80 -8.28 8.08 9.92
N ASN A 81 -9.48 8.62 9.73
CA ASN A 81 -9.89 9.85 10.39
C ASN A 81 -10.36 9.59 11.84
N ILE A 82 -10.77 10.63 12.55
CA ILE A 82 -11.26 10.52 13.94
C ILE A 82 -12.55 9.69 14.08
N GLU A 83 -13.35 9.60 13.02
CA GLU A 83 -14.54 8.75 12.94
C GLU A 83 -14.17 7.30 12.56
N GLY A 84 -12.88 7.09 12.27
CA GLY A 84 -12.21 5.90 11.75
C GLY A 84 -12.81 5.38 10.45
N GLU A 85 -13.22 6.31 9.60
CA GLU A 85 -13.36 6.06 8.17
C GLU A 85 -11.97 5.87 7.56
N LEU A 86 -11.90 4.98 6.57
CA LEU A 86 -10.66 4.60 5.91
C LEU A 86 -10.53 5.33 4.57
N THR A 87 -9.42 6.04 4.39
CA THR A 87 -8.98 6.57 3.10
C THR A 87 -7.73 5.80 2.67
N THR A 88 -7.65 5.44 1.40
CA THR A 88 -6.57 4.60 0.85
C THR A 88 -5.65 5.41 -0.06
N MET A 89 -4.36 5.05 -0.04
CA MET A 89 -3.35 5.55 -0.95
C MET A 89 -3.16 4.52 -2.06
N CYS A 90 -3.57 4.87 -3.27
CA CYS A 90 -3.51 3.98 -4.43
C CYS A 90 -2.27 4.27 -5.26
N CYS A 91 -1.31 3.36 -5.23
CA CYS A 91 -0.15 3.41 -6.11
C CYS A 91 -0.51 2.83 -7.47
N GLU A 92 0.07 3.38 -8.53
CA GLU A 92 -0.16 2.98 -9.91
C GLU A 92 1.08 2.37 -10.54
N PHE A 93 0.87 1.32 -11.34
CA PHE A 93 1.90 0.75 -12.19
C PHE A 93 1.34 0.49 -13.58
N GLU A 94 1.97 1.11 -14.57
CA GLU A 94 1.59 0.92 -15.95
C GLU A 94 1.67 -0.56 -16.34
N ASN A 95 0.63 -1.07 -16.97
CA ASN A 95 0.54 -2.47 -17.40
C ASN A 95 0.52 -3.52 -16.26
N LEU A 96 0.20 -3.14 -15.02
CA LEU A 96 0.00 -4.08 -13.91
C LEU A 96 -0.88 -5.28 -14.29
N TYR A 97 -1.97 -5.05 -15.02
CA TYR A 97 -2.90 -6.09 -15.47
C TYR A 97 -2.28 -7.17 -16.39
N LYS A 98 -1.10 -6.91 -16.98
CA LYS A 98 -0.36 -7.90 -17.78
C LYS A 98 0.41 -8.88 -16.90
N PHE A 99 0.83 -8.44 -15.72
CA PHE A 99 1.75 -9.15 -14.85
C PHE A 99 1.14 -9.53 -13.51
N ALA A 100 -0.07 -9.07 -13.20
CA ALA A 100 -0.77 -9.41 -11.96
C ALA A 100 -2.21 -9.81 -12.23
N LYS A 101 -2.71 -10.77 -11.45
CA LYS A 101 -4.11 -11.22 -11.50
C LYS A 101 -4.70 -11.26 -10.10
N VAL A 102 -6.00 -11.02 -9.98
CA VAL A 102 -6.70 -11.21 -8.70
C VAL A 102 -6.62 -12.69 -8.32
N ARG A 103 -6.07 -12.96 -7.14
CA ARG A 103 -5.94 -14.30 -6.56
C ARG A 103 -7.06 -14.58 -5.57
N TYR A 104 -7.34 -13.62 -4.71
CA TYR A 104 -8.42 -13.69 -3.73
C TYR A 104 -9.22 -12.39 -3.76
N SER A 105 -10.53 -12.51 -3.56
CA SER A 105 -11.45 -11.39 -3.36
C SER A 105 -12.24 -11.60 -2.08
N ASP A 106 -12.62 -10.51 -1.43
CA ASP A 106 -13.43 -10.52 -0.19
C ASP A 106 -12.78 -11.31 0.96
N VAL A 107 -11.45 -11.26 1.07
CA VAL A 107 -10.74 -11.79 2.24
C VAL A 107 -11.09 -10.93 3.44
N ARG A 108 -11.98 -11.44 4.29
CA ARG A 108 -12.47 -10.71 5.46
C ARG A 108 -11.51 -10.85 6.63
N ILE A 109 -11.16 -9.73 7.24
CA ILE A 109 -10.30 -9.63 8.42
C ILE A 109 -11.00 -8.80 9.49
N ARG A 110 -11.10 -9.37 10.70
CA ARG A 110 -11.70 -8.77 11.90
C ARG A 110 -10.62 -8.49 12.94
N ARG A 111 -10.98 -7.84 14.04
CA ARG A 111 -10.06 -7.61 15.17
C ARG A 111 -9.46 -8.93 15.66
N GLY A 112 -8.15 -8.94 15.87
CA GLY A 112 -7.36 -10.11 16.26
C GLY A 112 -6.94 -11.00 15.09
N GLU A 113 -7.36 -10.69 13.86
CA GLU A 113 -7.04 -11.45 12.65
C GLU A 113 -6.03 -10.68 11.79
N PHE A 114 -5.34 -11.43 10.93
CA PHE A 114 -4.43 -10.89 9.92
C PHE A 114 -4.53 -11.71 8.64
N PHE A 115 -4.08 -11.11 7.55
CA PHE A 115 -3.79 -11.77 6.29
C PHE A 115 -2.35 -11.50 5.92
N GLU A 116 -1.67 -12.53 5.43
CA GLU A 116 -0.31 -12.43 4.91
C GLU A 116 -0.28 -13.11 3.54
N GLY A 117 0.16 -12.37 2.53
CA GLY A 117 0.32 -12.87 1.17
C GLY A 117 1.53 -13.79 1.03
N GLU A 118 1.55 -14.57 -0.05
CA GLU A 118 2.65 -15.48 -0.35
C GLU A 118 3.77 -14.77 -1.14
N GLU A 119 5.02 -15.06 -0.77
CA GLU A 119 6.22 -14.79 -1.57
C GLU A 119 6.84 -16.12 -1.95
N LYS A 120 7.04 -16.36 -3.25
CA LYS A 120 7.60 -17.61 -3.77
C LYS A 120 8.88 -17.33 -4.53
N GLU A 121 9.93 -18.02 -4.14
CA GLU A 121 11.25 -17.98 -4.79
C GLU A 121 11.48 -19.23 -5.66
N ASN A 122 12.37 -19.10 -6.63
CA ASN A 122 12.98 -20.23 -7.34
C ASN A 122 14.26 -20.72 -6.62
N ASP A 123 14.92 -21.73 -7.18
CA ASP A 123 16.14 -22.30 -6.60
C ASP A 123 17.33 -21.32 -6.57
N ASP A 124 17.29 -20.27 -7.39
CA ASP A 124 18.31 -19.22 -7.46
C ASP A 124 18.05 -18.08 -6.44
N GLY A 125 16.94 -18.13 -5.70
CA GLY A 125 16.51 -17.10 -4.74
C GLY A 125 15.80 -15.90 -5.36
N ASP A 126 15.43 -15.97 -6.64
CA ASP A 126 14.62 -14.93 -7.28
C ASP A 126 13.14 -15.13 -6.98
N VAL A 127 12.47 -14.05 -6.58
CA VAL A 127 11.01 -14.03 -6.37
C VAL A 127 10.30 -14.21 -7.70
N ILE A 128 9.61 -15.33 -7.88
CA ILE A 128 8.83 -15.67 -9.08
C ILE A 128 7.35 -15.31 -8.94
N LYS A 129 6.83 -15.28 -7.71
CA LYS A 129 5.47 -14.83 -7.42
C LYS A 129 5.41 -14.06 -6.11
N PHE A 130 4.55 -13.04 -6.08
CA PHE A 130 4.37 -12.20 -4.93
C PHE A 130 2.92 -11.74 -4.82
N ASP A 131 2.29 -11.97 -3.69
CA ASP A 131 0.94 -11.47 -3.43
C ASP A 131 0.97 -10.05 -2.87
N ALA A 132 0.03 -9.21 -3.30
CA ALA A 132 -0.10 -7.82 -2.88
C ALA A 132 -1.56 -7.46 -2.61
N ILE A 133 -1.77 -6.47 -1.74
CA ILE A 133 -3.10 -5.94 -1.46
C ILE A 133 -3.52 -5.01 -2.60
N LYS A 134 -4.52 -5.45 -3.37
CA LYS A 134 -5.15 -4.68 -4.45
C LYS A 134 -6.00 -3.53 -3.92
N ASP A 135 -6.83 -3.85 -2.92
CA ASP A 135 -7.90 -3.00 -2.42
C ASP A 135 -8.22 -3.34 -0.96
N ILE A 136 -8.64 -2.34 -0.18
CA ILE A 136 -9.13 -2.49 1.19
C ILE A 136 -10.48 -1.79 1.29
N ARG A 137 -11.51 -2.53 1.70
CA ARG A 137 -12.84 -1.98 1.97
C ARG A 137 -13.22 -2.16 3.43
N MET A 138 -13.46 -1.04 4.11
CA MET A 138 -13.93 -1.04 5.49
C MET A 138 -15.45 -1.16 5.53
N HIS A 139 -15.93 -2.01 6.43
CA HIS A 139 -17.35 -2.21 6.70
C HIS A 139 -17.59 -2.24 8.21
N LYS A 140 -18.86 -2.10 8.60
CA LYS A 140 -19.33 -2.33 9.97
C LYS A 140 -20.33 -3.48 9.94
N ASP A 141 -20.28 -4.37 10.92
CA ASP A 141 -21.29 -5.41 11.10
C ASP A 141 -22.54 -4.87 11.83
N SER A 142 -23.50 -5.75 12.12
CA SER A 142 -24.75 -5.41 12.81
C SER A 142 -24.54 -4.86 14.23
N GLU A 143 -23.40 -5.15 14.85
CA GLU A 143 -23.04 -4.67 16.18
C GLU A 143 -22.21 -3.38 16.12
N GLY A 144 -21.97 -2.85 14.91
CA GLY A 144 -21.15 -1.68 14.68
C GLY A 144 -19.64 -1.96 14.73
N GLN A 145 -19.22 -3.23 14.82
CA GLN A 145 -17.82 -3.60 14.83
C GLN A 145 -17.24 -3.55 13.41
N ARG A 146 -16.05 -2.97 13.28
CA ARG A 146 -15.38 -2.86 11.99
C ARG A 146 -14.78 -4.19 11.55
N TYR A 147 -14.89 -4.46 10.26
CA TYR A 147 -14.14 -5.49 9.57
C TYR A 147 -13.70 -4.97 8.20
N TYR A 148 -12.72 -5.63 7.61
CA TYR A 148 -12.10 -5.19 6.37
C TYR A 148 -12.15 -6.33 5.36
N ASN A 149 -12.57 -6.04 4.14
CA ASN A 149 -12.48 -6.97 3.02
C ASN A 149 -11.27 -6.57 2.17
N LEU A 150 -10.32 -7.49 2.00
CA LEU A 150 -9.19 -7.31 1.11
C LEU A 150 -9.48 -7.95 -0.26
N THR A 151 -8.93 -7.33 -1.30
CA THR A 151 -8.70 -7.98 -2.59
C THR A 151 -7.20 -8.17 -2.76
N ILE A 152 -6.77 -9.35 -3.19
CA ILE A 152 -5.36 -9.73 -3.30
C ILE A 152 -5.01 -9.94 -4.77
N LEU A 153 -3.98 -9.23 -5.24
CA LEU A 153 -3.31 -9.48 -6.51
C LEU A 153 -2.17 -10.47 -6.30
N SER A 154 -1.91 -11.32 -7.29
CA SER A 154 -0.71 -12.13 -7.38
C SER A 154 0.10 -11.66 -8.58
N PHE A 155 1.28 -11.12 -8.33
CA PHE A 155 2.28 -10.74 -9.32
C PHE A 155 2.97 -12.00 -9.85
N ASP A 156 3.06 -12.07 -11.16
CA ASP A 156 3.88 -13.00 -11.91
C ASP A 156 5.21 -12.30 -12.21
N CYS A 157 6.17 -12.47 -11.31
CA CYS A 157 7.42 -11.73 -11.32
C CYS A 157 8.34 -12.19 -12.46
N GLU A 158 8.20 -13.42 -12.94
CA GLU A 158 8.92 -13.94 -14.11
C GLU A 158 8.45 -13.29 -15.41
N ALA A 159 7.18 -12.87 -15.48
CA ALA A 159 6.61 -12.21 -16.65
C ALA A 159 6.99 -10.73 -16.77
N ILE A 160 7.47 -10.12 -15.67
CA ILE A 160 7.84 -8.71 -15.62
C ILE A 160 9.18 -8.50 -16.34
N PRO A 161 9.26 -7.57 -17.31
CA PRO A 161 10.50 -7.34 -18.05
C PRO A 161 11.59 -6.72 -17.14
N ASP A 162 12.81 -7.27 -17.23
CA ASP A 162 13.98 -6.78 -16.47
C ASP A 162 14.43 -5.38 -16.85
N VAL A 163 14.12 -4.96 -18.09
CA VAL A 163 14.56 -3.66 -18.63
C VAL A 163 13.41 -2.68 -18.51
N LYS A 164 13.64 -1.59 -17.77
CA LYS A 164 12.70 -0.47 -17.68
C LYS A 164 12.33 0.04 -19.08
N PRO A 165 11.05 0.36 -19.35
CA PRO A 165 10.66 0.87 -20.66
C PRO A 165 11.42 2.14 -21.03
N ALA A 166 11.75 2.28 -22.32
CA ALA A 166 12.63 3.34 -22.82
C ALA A 166 12.07 4.77 -22.61
N TRP A 167 10.75 4.94 -22.47
CA TRP A 167 10.15 6.23 -22.16
C TRP A 167 10.46 6.68 -20.72
N TYR A 168 10.50 5.75 -19.77
CA TYR A 168 10.78 6.02 -18.36
C TYR A 168 12.25 6.37 -18.13
N GLN A 169 13.15 5.68 -18.83
CA GLN A 169 14.58 6.04 -18.81
C GLN A 169 14.85 7.46 -19.34
N LYS A 170 13.92 8.03 -20.12
CA LYS A 170 14.04 9.39 -20.66
C LYS A 170 13.46 10.48 -19.74
N SER A 171 12.54 10.17 -18.83
CA SER A 171 11.98 11.16 -17.91
C SER A 171 12.88 11.45 -16.69
N GLN A 172 13.82 10.56 -16.40
CA GLN A 172 14.77 10.70 -15.29
C GLN A 172 16.00 11.49 -15.73
N TRP A 173 16.01 12.81 -15.47
CA TRP A 173 17.16 13.67 -15.69
C TRP A 173 18.16 13.52 -14.52
N PRO A 174 19.49 13.42 -14.73
CA PRO A 174 20.21 13.44 -16.00
C PRO A 174 20.41 12.04 -16.60
N TYR A 175 20.49 11.99 -17.92
CA TYR A 175 20.67 10.78 -18.72
C TYR A 175 22.10 10.22 -18.57
N PHE A 176 22.31 9.22 -17.71
CA PHE A 176 23.50 8.38 -17.83
C PHE A 176 23.18 7.28 -18.83
N GLN A 177 23.65 7.45 -20.07
CA GLN A 177 23.74 6.31 -20.98
C GLN A 177 24.73 5.34 -20.34
N TYR A 178 24.23 4.31 -19.64
CA TYR A 178 25.07 3.21 -19.22
C TYR A 178 25.67 2.64 -20.50
N ALA A 179 26.94 2.96 -20.71
CA ALA A 179 27.70 2.52 -21.86
C ALA A 179 27.60 0.99 -21.91
N LYS A 180 27.07 0.47 -23.00
CA LYS A 180 27.34 -0.92 -23.38
C LYS A 180 28.84 -1.00 -23.62
N ILE A 181 29.55 -1.66 -22.71
CA ILE A 181 30.87 -2.25 -22.99
C ILE A 181 30.61 -3.65 -23.54
#